data_AF-A0AAV1YW80-F1
#
_entry.id   AF-A0AAV1YW80-F1
#
_cell.length_a   1.000
_cell.length_b   1.000
_cell.length_c   1.000
_cell.angle_alpha   90.00
_cell.angle_beta   90.00
_cell.angle_gamma   90.00
#
_symmetry.space_group_name_H-M   'P 1'
#
loop_
_entity.id
_entity.type
_entity.pdbx_description
1 polymer ?
#
loop_
_entity_poly.entity_id
_entity_poly.type
_entity_poly.pdbx_seq_one_letter_code
_entity_poly.pdbx_strand_id
1 'polypeptide(L)'
;MYFHCKSSLLAVILFACCVLAKEDPNKEVLSILNCVAKSGDQKECDEILHCNDKLALPYQDAYNECVSSCLPNGIGKCDKNSELYYSEAIRRKIYDCIQTKVANTKLTDEQEQQMKDFQECVHTVGEKARCKTGN
;
A
#
# COMPACT_ATOMS: atom_id res chain seq x y z
N MET A 1 24.41 15.74 -1.29
CA MET A 1 25.87 15.50 -1.31
C MET A 1 26.25 15.11 -2.72
N TYR A 2 27.13 15.88 -3.37
CA TYR A 2 27.61 15.61 -4.73
C TYR A 2 28.64 14.48 -4.70
N PHE A 3 28.54 13.50 -5.61
CA PHE A 3 29.62 12.55 -5.87
C PHE A 3 30.06 12.64 -7.33
N HIS A 4 31.30 13.10 -7.51
CA HIS A 4 32.06 13.03 -8.75
C HIS A 4 32.43 11.57 -9.03
N CYS A 5 32.00 11.01 -10.16
CA CYS A 5 32.59 9.79 -10.70
C CYS A 5 33.57 10.19 -11.82
N LYS A 6 34.88 10.16 -11.50
CA LYS A 6 35.95 10.36 -12.49
C LYS A 6 36.05 9.12 -13.37
N SER A 7 36.05 9.39 -14.67
CA SER A 7 36.32 8.50 -15.79
C SER A 7 37.50 7.55 -15.54
N SER A 8 37.28 6.26 -15.74
CA SER A 8 38.33 5.35 -16.20
C SER A 8 37.71 4.24 -17.04
N LEU A 9 38.25 4.10 -18.24
CA LEU A 9 37.86 3.18 -19.30
C LEU A 9 37.92 1.71 -18.86
N LEU A 10 36.99 0.93 -19.42
CA LEU A 10 37.02 -0.53 -19.61
C LEU A 10 36.81 -1.41 -18.37
N ALA A 11 35.84 -2.33 -18.54
CA ALA A 11 35.56 -3.52 -17.74
C ALA A 11 34.70 -3.34 -16.48
N VAL A 12 33.38 -3.17 -16.62
CA VAL A 12 32.39 -4.03 -15.93
C VAL A 12 31.09 -4.09 -16.73
N ILE A 13 31.07 -4.94 -17.77
CA ILE A 13 29.82 -5.57 -18.21
C ILE A 13 29.45 -6.51 -17.04
N LEU A 14 28.25 -6.35 -16.44
CA LEU A 14 27.71 -7.05 -15.24
C LEU A 14 27.59 -6.21 -13.94
N PHE A 15 27.21 -4.93 -14.02
CA PHE A 15 26.56 -4.22 -12.89
C PHE A 15 25.05 -4.03 -13.12
N ALA A 16 24.40 -5.03 -13.73
CA ALA A 16 22.94 -5.02 -13.88
C ALA A 16 22.17 -5.42 -12.60
N CYS A 17 22.85 -5.80 -11.51
CA CYS A 17 22.19 -6.37 -10.32
C CYS A 17 22.05 -5.41 -9.12
N CYS A 18 22.49 -4.15 -9.19
CA CYS A 18 22.47 -3.25 -8.02
C CYS A 18 21.46 -2.11 -8.11
N VAL A 19 20.43 -2.24 -8.94
CA VAL A 19 19.24 -1.40 -8.87
C VAL A 19 18.03 -2.28 -8.63
N LEU A 20 18.08 -3.11 -7.59
CA LEU A 20 16.87 -3.49 -6.85
C LEU A 20 16.39 -2.18 -6.20
N ALA A 21 15.68 -1.37 -6.98
CA ALA A 21 14.91 -0.27 -6.46
C ALA A 21 13.85 -0.91 -5.56
N LYS A 22 14.15 -1.01 -4.26
CA LYS A 22 13.21 -1.43 -3.25
C LYS A 22 11.98 -0.55 -3.45
N GLU A 23 10.88 -1.14 -3.94
CA GLU A 23 9.66 -0.39 -4.19
C GLU A 23 9.27 0.30 -2.88
N ASP A 24 8.79 1.53 -2.98
CA ASP A 24 8.26 2.26 -1.83
C ASP A 24 7.18 1.37 -1.18
N PRO A 25 7.34 0.93 0.08
CA PRO A 25 6.44 -0.01 0.71
C PRO A 25 4.99 0.51 0.74
N ASN A 26 4.80 1.84 0.68
CA ASN A 26 3.46 2.40 0.59
C ASN A 26 2.85 2.27 -0.83
N LYS A 27 3.66 2.28 -1.88
CA LYS A 27 3.21 2.01 -3.26
C LYS A 27 2.87 0.54 -3.46
N GLU A 28 3.61 -0.35 -2.81
CA GLU A 28 3.36 -1.78 -2.83
C GLU A 28 2.02 -2.13 -2.17
N VAL A 29 1.74 -1.59 -0.97
CA VAL A 29 0.44 -1.73 -0.30
C VAL A 29 -0.72 -1.30 -1.21
N LEU A 30 -0.58 -0.17 -1.91
CA LEU A 30 -1.60 0.30 -2.84
C LEU A 30 -1.74 -0.61 -4.06
N SER A 31 -0.64 -1.17 -4.56
CA SER A 31 -0.64 -2.15 -5.66
C SER A 31 -1.42 -3.42 -5.28
N ILE A 32 -1.12 -3.98 -4.11
CA ILE A 32 -1.81 -5.16 -3.55
C ILE A 32 -3.29 -4.85 -3.38
N LEU A 33 -3.63 -3.72 -2.75
CA LEU A 33 -5.00 -3.30 -2.56
C LEU A 33 -5.75 -3.19 -3.89
N ASN A 34 -5.12 -2.62 -4.93
CA ASN A 34 -5.74 -2.51 -6.25
C ASN A 34 -5.99 -3.87 -6.92
N CYS A 35 -5.10 -4.84 -6.69
CA CYS A 35 -5.25 -6.19 -7.20
C CYS A 35 -6.38 -6.92 -6.46
N VAL A 36 -6.34 -6.96 -5.13
CA VAL A 36 -7.37 -7.62 -4.29
C VAL A 36 -8.74 -7.00 -4.54
N ALA A 37 -8.84 -5.67 -4.60
CA ALA A 37 -10.10 -4.98 -4.83
C ALA A 37 -10.79 -5.39 -6.15
N LYS A 38 -10.00 -5.84 -7.15
CA LYS A 38 -10.48 -6.28 -8.47
C LYS A 38 -10.65 -7.80 -8.59
N SER A 39 -10.36 -8.58 -7.54
CA SER A 39 -10.40 -10.05 -7.63
C SER A 39 -11.82 -10.59 -7.84
N GLY A 40 -12.83 -9.80 -7.43
CA GLY A 40 -14.23 -10.21 -7.44
C GLY A 40 -14.54 -11.28 -6.37
N ASP A 41 -13.64 -11.46 -5.40
CA ASP A 41 -13.81 -12.33 -4.24
C ASP A 41 -14.00 -11.50 -2.97
N GLN A 42 -15.23 -11.50 -2.46
CA GLN A 42 -15.58 -10.76 -1.25
C GLN A 42 -14.75 -11.20 -0.04
N LYS A 43 -14.36 -12.48 0.04
CA LYS A 43 -13.57 -12.98 1.17
C LYS A 43 -12.18 -12.37 1.19
N GLU A 44 -11.52 -12.28 0.03
CA GLU A 44 -10.20 -11.64 -0.08
C GLU A 44 -10.28 -10.14 0.26
N CYS A 45 -11.36 -9.50 -0.20
CA CYS A 45 -11.63 -8.10 0.10
C CYS A 45 -11.96 -7.86 1.59
N ASP A 46 -12.63 -8.78 2.27
CA ASP A 46 -12.86 -8.71 3.72
C ASP A 46 -11.55 -8.95 4.50
N GLU A 47 -10.70 -9.88 4.04
CA GLU A 47 -9.38 -10.12 4.64
C GLU A 47 -8.49 -8.87 4.57
N ILE A 48 -8.48 -8.15 3.45
CA ILE A 48 -7.69 -6.90 3.36
C ILE A 48 -8.27 -5.77 4.20
N LEU A 49 -9.59 -5.71 4.36
CA LEU A 49 -10.22 -4.74 5.28
C LEU A 49 -9.90 -5.05 6.73
N HIS A 50 -9.79 -6.33 7.11
CA HIS A 50 -9.39 -6.73 8.45
C HIS A 50 -7.95 -6.32 8.80
N CYS A 51 -7.07 -6.15 7.79
CA CYS A 51 -5.75 -5.60 8.04
C CYS A 51 -5.81 -4.18 8.63
N ASN A 52 -6.86 -3.40 8.37
CA ASN A 52 -7.01 -2.05 8.94
C ASN A 52 -7.08 -2.04 10.47
N ASP A 53 -7.42 -3.17 11.11
CA ASP A 53 -7.41 -3.30 12.58
C ASP A 53 -6.01 -3.21 13.18
N LYS A 54 -4.97 -3.32 12.33
CA LYS A 54 -3.55 -3.19 12.69
C LYS A 54 -3.01 -1.78 12.45
N LEU A 55 -3.80 -0.87 11.89
CA LEU A 55 -3.34 0.50 11.67
C LEU A 55 -3.06 1.18 13.00
N ALA A 56 -1.94 1.89 13.07
CA ALA A 56 -1.70 2.81 14.16
C ALA A 56 -2.80 3.88 14.21
N LEU A 57 -3.18 4.33 15.41
CA LEU A 57 -4.29 5.26 15.62
C LEU A 57 -4.30 6.47 14.67
N PRO A 58 -3.16 7.18 14.42
CA PRO A 58 -3.16 8.31 13.47
C PRO A 58 -3.54 7.92 12.04
N TYR A 59 -3.15 6.72 11.60
CA TYR A 59 -3.51 6.19 10.29
C TYR A 59 -4.95 5.68 10.24
N GLN A 60 -5.44 5.08 11.33
CA GLN A 60 -6.83 4.64 11.44
C GLN A 60 -7.79 5.83 11.38
N ASP A 61 -7.49 6.91 12.11
CA ASP A 61 -8.27 8.15 12.08
C ASP A 61 -8.26 8.77 10.68
N ALA A 62 -7.07 8.86 10.06
CA ALA A 62 -6.93 9.36 8.70
C ALA A 62 -7.71 8.50 7.68
N TYR A 63 -7.64 7.18 7.81
CA TYR A 63 -8.39 6.25 6.96
C TYR A 63 -9.90 6.47 7.08
N ASN A 64 -10.43 6.51 8.30
CA ASN A 64 -11.85 6.69 8.56
C ASN A 64 -12.38 8.01 7.97
N GLU A 65 -11.63 9.10 8.15
CA GLU A 65 -12.01 10.41 7.60
C GLU A 65 -11.94 10.44 6.07
N CYS A 66 -10.85 9.94 5.48
CA CYS A 66 -10.65 9.93 4.04
C CYS A 66 -11.66 9.04 3.31
N VAL A 67 -11.96 7.87 3.87
CA VAL A 67 -13.01 6.97 3.35
C VAL A 67 -14.38 7.64 3.43
N SER A 68 -14.75 8.19 4.60
CA SER A 68 -16.07 8.82 4.78
C SER A 68 -16.27 10.03 3.85
N SER A 69 -15.20 10.79 3.59
CA SER A 69 -15.20 11.93 2.67
C SER A 69 -15.31 11.52 1.21
N CYS A 70 -14.61 10.46 0.80
CA CYS A 70 -14.65 9.98 -0.59
C CYS A 70 -15.89 9.14 -0.89
N LEU A 71 -16.41 8.42 0.09
CA LEU A 71 -17.41 7.37 -0.03
C LEU A 71 -18.46 7.48 1.07
N PRO A 72 -19.27 8.55 1.08
CA PRO A 72 -20.27 8.79 2.13
C PRO A 72 -21.36 7.71 2.19
N ASN A 73 -21.54 6.93 1.12
CA ASN A 73 -22.52 5.85 1.03
C ASN A 73 -21.91 4.46 1.32
N GLY A 74 -20.71 4.41 1.87
CA GLY A 74 -19.98 3.17 2.18
C GLY A 74 -18.98 2.75 1.10
N ILE A 75 -18.19 1.73 1.40
CA ILE A 75 -17.00 1.33 0.62
C ILE A 75 -17.30 0.39 -0.56
N GLY A 76 -18.56 0.00 -0.72
CA GLY A 76 -18.97 -0.98 -1.74
C GLY A 76 -18.67 -2.43 -1.35
N LYS A 77 -18.75 -3.30 -2.35
CA LYS A 77 -18.47 -4.74 -2.24
C LYS A 77 -17.51 -5.16 -3.33
N CYS A 78 -16.98 -6.35 -3.18
CA CYS A 78 -16.03 -6.98 -4.07
C CYS A 78 -16.71 -8.23 -4.64
N ASP A 79 -17.21 -8.10 -5.86
CA ASP A 79 -17.87 -9.17 -6.59
C ASP A 79 -17.51 -9.09 -8.08
N LYS A 80 -18.08 -9.97 -8.91
CA LYS A 80 -17.74 -10.04 -10.34
C LYS A 80 -18.01 -8.75 -11.12
N ASN A 81 -18.88 -7.87 -10.60
CA ASN A 81 -19.31 -6.64 -11.27
C ASN A 81 -18.91 -5.37 -10.50
N SER A 82 -18.38 -5.49 -9.28
CA SER A 82 -17.94 -4.36 -8.47
C SER A 82 -16.60 -4.61 -7.80
N GLU A 83 -15.76 -3.56 -7.78
CA GLU A 83 -14.51 -3.57 -7.05
C GLU A 83 -14.63 -2.84 -5.71
N LEU A 84 -13.84 -3.27 -4.71
CA LEU A 84 -13.77 -2.59 -3.42
C LEU A 84 -13.33 -1.13 -3.62
N TYR A 85 -14.05 -0.19 -2.99
CA TYR A 85 -13.94 1.26 -3.20
C TYR A 85 -14.28 1.76 -4.61
N TYR A 86 -15.04 0.98 -5.39
CA TYR A 86 -15.64 1.29 -6.69
C TYR A 86 -14.69 1.57 -7.87
N SER A 87 -13.49 2.13 -7.63
CA SER A 87 -12.49 2.34 -8.67
C SER A 87 -11.08 2.50 -8.11
N GLU A 88 -10.08 2.19 -8.94
CA GLU A 88 -8.68 2.50 -8.65
C GLU A 88 -8.43 3.98 -8.42
N ALA A 89 -9.14 4.86 -9.14
CA ALA A 89 -9.02 6.30 -8.96
C ALA A 89 -9.47 6.75 -7.56
N ILE A 90 -10.56 6.16 -7.05
CA ILE A 90 -11.03 6.43 -5.69
C ILE A 90 -10.04 5.87 -4.66
N ARG A 91 -9.51 4.66 -4.85
CA ARG A 91 -8.49 4.10 -3.95
C ARG A 91 -7.25 4.96 -3.87
N ARG A 92 -6.75 5.45 -5.00
CA ARG A 92 -5.64 6.42 -5.07
C ARG A 92 -5.98 7.70 -4.31
N LYS A 93 -7.18 8.27 -4.52
CA LYS A 93 -7.63 9.46 -3.81
C LYS A 93 -7.68 9.27 -2.28
N ILE A 94 -8.19 8.13 -1.80
CA ILE A 94 -8.22 7.80 -0.38
C ILE A 94 -6.79 7.67 0.16
N TYR A 95 -5.92 6.95 -0.55
CA TYR A 95 -4.52 6.79 -0.18
C TYR A 95 -3.78 8.14 -0.09
N ASP A 96 -3.90 8.99 -1.10
CA ASP A 96 -3.27 10.33 -1.12
C ASP A 96 -3.79 11.21 0.03
N CYS A 97 -5.10 11.11 0.35
CA CYS A 97 -5.70 11.79 1.50
C CYS A 97 -5.08 11.32 2.82
N ILE A 98 -4.91 10.00 3.02
CA ILE A 98 -4.29 9.44 4.21
C ILE A 98 -2.85 9.94 4.34
N GLN A 99 -2.05 9.82 3.26
CA GLN A 99 -0.65 10.28 3.25
C GLN A 99 -0.52 11.76 3.60
N THR A 100 -1.43 12.60 3.09
CA THR A 100 -1.45 14.03 3.40
C THR A 100 -1.71 14.29 4.88
N LYS A 101 -2.64 13.55 5.50
CA LYS A 101 -2.99 13.71 6.92
C LYS A 101 -1.88 13.25 7.85
N VAL A 102 -1.19 12.17 7.49
CA VAL A 102 -0.15 11.57 8.34
C VAL A 102 1.26 12.10 8.04
N ALA A 103 1.44 12.98 7.04
CA ALA A 103 2.74 13.44 6.57
C ALA A 103 3.68 14.00 7.67
N ASN A 104 3.12 14.63 8.70
CA ASN A 104 3.88 15.20 9.82
C ASN A 104 3.72 14.41 11.13
N THR A 105 3.10 13.24 11.08
CA THR A 105 2.88 12.40 12.25
C THR A 105 4.17 11.69 12.62
N LYS A 106 4.58 11.84 13.88
CA LYS A 106 5.64 11.00 14.46
C LYS A 106 4.98 9.84 15.17
N LEU A 107 5.33 8.63 14.75
CA LEU A 107 4.86 7.41 15.39
C LEU A 107 5.73 7.11 16.62
N THR A 108 5.11 6.52 17.65
CA THR A 108 5.86 5.84 18.71
C THR A 108 6.38 4.50 18.20
N ASP A 109 7.35 3.89 18.89
CA ASP A 109 7.88 2.57 18.52
C ASP A 109 6.77 1.50 18.42
N GLU A 110 5.78 1.57 19.31
CA GLU A 110 4.59 0.70 19.27
C GLU A 110 3.76 0.92 18.00
N GLN A 111 3.54 2.17 17.62
CA GLN A 111 2.81 2.53 16.41
C GLN A 111 3.58 2.17 15.14
N GLU A 112 4.91 2.30 15.15
CA GLU A 112 5.75 1.81 14.05
C GLU A 112 5.63 0.30 13.91
N GLN A 113 5.56 -0.45 15.01
CA GLN A 113 5.33 -1.89 14.97
C GLN A 113 3.94 -2.22 14.43
N GLN A 114 2.89 -1.51 14.85
CA GLN A 114 1.54 -1.64 14.29
C GLN A 114 1.54 -1.44 12.77
N MET A 115 2.26 -0.43 12.27
CA MET A 115 2.35 -0.20 10.82
C MET A 115 3.11 -1.32 10.07
N LYS A 116 4.12 -1.95 10.70
CA LYS A 116 4.77 -3.14 10.13
C LYS A 116 3.82 -4.33 10.09
N ASP A 117 3.07 -4.57 11.16
CA ASP A 117 2.09 -5.66 11.23
C ASP A 117 0.96 -5.45 10.20
N PHE A 118 0.55 -4.20 9.96
CA PHE A 118 -0.37 -3.83 8.89
C PHE A 118 0.20 -4.18 7.51
N GLN A 119 1.44 -3.78 7.22
CA GLN A 119 2.10 -4.09 5.95
C GLN A 119 2.20 -5.60 5.74
N GLU A 120 2.66 -6.35 6.73
CA GLU A 120 2.77 -7.81 6.66
C GLU A 120 1.41 -8.50 6.43
N CYS A 121 0.34 -7.99 7.07
CA CYS A 121 -1.02 -8.46 6.84
C CYS A 121 -1.45 -8.26 5.38
N VAL A 122 -1.26 -7.05 4.84
CA VAL A 122 -1.61 -6.73 3.45
C VAL A 122 -0.83 -7.63 2.49
N HIS A 123 0.47 -7.81 2.70
CA HIS A 123 1.30 -8.72 1.90
C HIS A 123 0.79 -10.15 1.93
N THR A 124 0.50 -10.68 3.11
CA THR A 124 -0.02 -12.05 3.28
C THR A 124 -1.33 -12.25 2.52
N VAL A 125 -2.24 -11.28 2.57
CA VAL A 125 -3.50 -11.32 1.80
C VAL A 125 -3.20 -11.24 0.30
N GLY A 126 -2.28 -10.36 -0.12
CA GLY A 126 -1.84 -10.23 -1.50
C GLY A 126 -1.28 -11.54 -2.08
N GLU A 127 -0.41 -12.23 -1.35
CA GLU A 127 0.17 -13.51 -1.75
C GLU A 127 -0.91 -14.60 -1.91
N LYS A 128 -1.85 -14.70 -0.95
CA LYS A 128 -2.98 -15.64 -1.03
C LYS A 128 -3.85 -15.38 -2.25
N ALA A 129 -4.14 -14.11 -2.52
CA ALA A 129 -4.91 -13.66 -3.68
C ALA A 129 -4.11 -13.73 -5.01
N ARG A 130 -2.84 -14.18 -4.96
CA ARG A 130 -1.91 -14.25 -6.11
C ARG A 130 -1.67 -12.89 -6.77
N CYS A 131 -1.77 -11.82 -5.99
CA CYS A 131 -1.34 -10.50 -6.39
C CYS A 131 0.18 -10.44 -6.42
N LYS A 132 0.74 -9.67 -7.37
CA LYS A 132 2.17 -9.45 -7.41
C LYS A 132 2.59 -8.64 -6.18
N THR A 133 3.36 -9.26 -5.31
CA THR A 133 4.14 -8.61 -4.26
C THR A 133 5.56 -8.40 -4.79
N GLY A 134 6.17 -7.25 -4.48
CA GLY A 134 7.53 -6.92 -4.90
C GLY A 134 8.53 -7.89 -4.26
N ASN A 135 9.41 -8.47 -5.07
CA ASN A 135 10.57 -9.26 -4.63
C ASN A 135 11.75 -8.36 -4.29
#